data_AF-A0A7V0V970-F1
#
_entry.id   AF-A0A7V0V970-F1
#
_cell.length_a   1.000
_cell.length_b   1.000
_cell.length_c   1.000
_cell.angle_alpha   90.00
_cell.angle_beta   90.00
_cell.angle_gamma   90.00
#
_symmetry.space_group_name_H-M   'P 1'
#
loop_
_entity.id
_entity.type
_entity.pdbx_description
1 polymer ?
#
loop_
_entity_poly.entity_id
_entity_poly.type
_entity_poly.pdbx_seq_one_letter_code
_entity_poly.pdbx_strand_id
1 'polypeptide(L)'
;MLRLSKGVIWLKKFFTISAGVLFLVILLLGTGAVSFYSSVSNCSSCHEMRQYYDSWKISTHSSVNCNICHYRNPSEGLFSIKGTALSRIIAHFVKKKKNPKVYISKQNCLKCHSSIRKFIKASREFHIVNPHPAHLAAGFACMHCHKNLV
;
A
#
# COMPACT_ATOMS: atom_id res chain seq x y z
N MET A 1 17.27 44.23 31.02
CA MET A 1 17.38 42.95 30.32
C MET A 1 17.36 41.82 31.35
N LEU A 2 16.24 41.09 31.47
CA LEU A 2 16.08 40.02 32.49
C LEU A 2 17.01 38.83 32.17
N ARG A 3 18.09 38.68 32.95
CA ARG A 3 18.96 37.49 32.94
C ARG A 3 18.19 36.31 33.53
N LEU A 4 17.69 35.42 32.68
CA LEU A 4 17.12 34.14 33.12
C LEU A 4 18.19 33.35 33.89
N SER A 5 17.83 32.81 35.06
CA SER A 5 18.77 32.01 35.85
C SER A 5 19.21 30.77 35.07
N LYS A 6 20.47 30.35 35.22
CA LYS A 6 21.02 29.16 34.54
C LYS A 6 20.15 27.91 34.73
N GLY A 7 19.44 27.80 35.88
CA GLY A 7 18.50 26.74 36.18
C GLY A 7 17.24 26.75 35.30
N VAL A 8 16.67 27.93 35.01
CA VAL A 8 15.51 28.07 34.09
C VAL A 8 15.90 27.70 32.66
N ILE A 9 17.12 28.04 32.24
CA ILE A 9 17.65 27.66 30.92
C ILE A 9 17.86 26.15 30.83
N TRP A 10 18.36 25.52 31.89
CA TRP A 10 18.56 24.07 31.96
C TRP A 10 17.23 23.30 31.97
N LEU A 11 16.24 23.75 32.74
CA LEU A 11 14.89 23.17 32.74
C LEU A 11 14.23 23.26 31.36
N LYS A 12 14.32 24.41 30.69
CA LYS A 12 13.78 24.58 29.33
C LYS A 12 14.44 23.63 28.33
N LYS A 13 15.77 23.50 28.38
CA LYS A 13 16.53 22.57 27.53
C LYS A 13 16.14 21.12 27.78
N PHE A 14 16.03 20.71 29.05
CA PHE A 14 15.60 19.37 29.43
C PHE A 14 14.19 19.07 28.90
N PHE A 15 13.23 19.98 29.10
CA PHE A 15 11.87 19.79 28.63
C PHE A 15 11.79 19.71 27.10
N THR A 16 12.54 20.54 26.37
CA THR A 16 12.59 20.47 24.90
C THR A 16 13.20 19.17 24.38
N ILE A 17 14.25 18.66 25.03
CA ILE A 17 14.88 17.39 24.65
C ILE A 17 13.93 16.23 24.92
N SER A 18 13.31 16.19 26.10
CA SER A 18 12.35 15.15 26.47
C SER A 18 11.13 15.14 25.53
N ALA A 19 10.61 16.31 25.16
CA ALA A 19 9.53 16.42 24.18
C ALA A 19 9.98 15.93 22.79
N GLY A 20 11.20 16.26 22.36
CA GLY A 20 11.76 15.77 21.09
C GLY A 20 11.96 14.26 21.07
N VAL A 21 12.44 13.66 22.17
CA VAL A 21 12.58 12.21 22.32
C VAL A 21 11.22 11.52 22.30
N LEU A 22 10.25 12.04 23.05
CA LEU A 22 8.89 11.51 23.05
C LEU A 22 8.26 11.55 21.65
N PHE A 23 8.44 12.66 20.92
CA PHE A 23 7.97 12.80 19.55
C PHE A 23 8.60 11.76 18.61
N LEU A 24 9.92 11.56 18.71
CA LEU A 24 10.64 10.51 17.96
C LEU A 24 10.12 9.11 18.27
N VAL A 25 9.91 8.80 19.56
CA VAL A 25 9.36 7.51 19.99
C VAL A 25 7.96 7.29 19.39
N ILE A 26 7.09 8.30 19.43
CA ILE A 26 5.75 8.23 18.84
C ILE A 26 5.83 7.98 17.32
N LEU A 27 6.73 8.68 16.61
CA LEU A 27 6.90 8.47 15.17
C LEU A 27 7.39 7.05 14.82
N LEU A 28 8.35 6.52 15.57
CA LEU A 28 8.87 5.17 15.37
C LEU A 28 7.80 4.11 15.67
N LEU A 29 7.07 4.25 16.78
CA LEU A 29 5.98 3.33 17.13
C LEU A 29 4.83 3.41 16.11
N GLY A 30 4.47 4.62 15.66
CA GLY A 30 3.43 4.83 14.67
C GLY A 30 3.76 4.18 13.32
N THR A 31 4.97 4.39 12.82
CA THR A 31 5.43 3.79 11.55
C THR A 31 5.60 2.28 11.64
N GLY A 32 6.11 1.77 12.78
CA GLY A 32 6.21 0.33 13.05
C GLY A 32 4.84 -0.35 13.08
N ALA A 33 3.87 0.22 13.80
CA ALA A 33 2.51 -0.29 13.88
C ALA A 33 1.84 -0.32 12.49
N VAL A 34 1.98 0.76 11.71
CA VAL A 34 1.47 0.83 10.33
C VAL A 34 2.02 -0.30 9.48
N SER A 35 3.34 -0.51 9.52
CA SER A 35 4.02 -1.52 8.71
C SER A 35 3.59 -2.93 9.13
N PHE A 36 3.47 -3.16 10.44
CA PHE A 36 2.98 -4.41 11.00
C PHE A 36 1.55 -4.69 10.50
N TYR A 37 0.57 -3.82 10.76
CA TYR A 37 -0.83 -4.05 10.38
C TYR A 37 -1.08 -4.05 8.86
N SER A 38 -0.12 -3.59 8.06
CA SER A 38 -0.20 -3.63 6.59
C SER A 38 0.51 -4.83 5.96
N SER A 39 1.11 -5.70 6.78
CA SER A 39 1.76 -6.93 6.32
C SER A 39 0.76 -7.97 5.84
N VAL A 40 1.23 -8.88 4.97
CA VAL A 40 0.39 -9.96 4.43
C VAL A 40 -0.11 -10.88 5.55
N SER A 41 0.76 -11.25 6.50
CA SER A 41 0.39 -12.14 7.62
C SER A 41 -0.76 -11.57 8.45
N ASN A 42 -0.75 -10.26 8.71
CA ASN A 42 -1.82 -9.62 9.45
C ASN A 42 -3.09 -9.45 8.62
N CYS A 43 -3.00 -9.30 7.30
CA CYS A 43 -4.18 -9.34 6.43
C CYS A 43 -4.87 -10.71 6.48
N SER A 44 -4.10 -11.81 6.63
CA SER A 44 -4.65 -13.18 6.74
C SER A 44 -5.31 -13.48 8.10
N SER A 45 -5.17 -12.61 9.10
CA SER A 45 -5.80 -12.79 10.42
C SER A 45 -7.33 -12.67 10.37
N CYS A 46 -7.87 -11.97 9.36
CA CYS A 46 -9.31 -11.94 9.10
C CYS A 46 -9.70 -13.15 8.24
N HIS A 47 -10.63 -13.98 8.71
CA HIS A 47 -11.09 -15.16 7.95
C HIS A 47 -11.67 -14.80 6.57
N GLU A 48 -12.30 -13.62 6.44
CA GLU A 48 -12.83 -13.10 5.17
C GLU A 48 -11.73 -12.88 4.12
N MET A 49 -10.50 -12.64 4.57
CA MET A 49 -9.34 -12.43 3.72
C MET A 49 -8.63 -13.74 3.34
N ARG A 50 -8.93 -14.85 4.00
CA ARG A 50 -8.17 -16.11 3.88
C ARG A 50 -8.11 -16.65 2.46
N GLN A 51 -9.25 -16.67 1.76
CA GLN A 51 -9.31 -17.10 0.36
C GLN A 51 -8.37 -16.28 -0.56
N TYR A 52 -8.25 -14.96 -0.32
CA TYR A 52 -7.39 -14.09 -1.13
C TYR A 52 -5.92 -14.27 -0.76
N TYR A 53 -5.63 -14.54 0.52
CA TYR A 53 -4.28 -14.90 0.96
C TYR A 53 -3.83 -16.22 0.35
N ASP A 54 -4.70 -17.24 0.31
CA ASP A 54 -4.38 -18.55 -0.24
C ASP A 54 -4.11 -18.47 -1.75
N SER A 55 -4.91 -17.72 -2.51
CA SER A 55 -4.63 -17.46 -3.93
C SER A 55 -3.33 -16.68 -4.14
N TRP A 56 -3.08 -15.64 -3.33
CA TRP A 56 -1.82 -14.90 -3.36
C TRP A 56 -0.61 -15.79 -3.09
N LYS A 57 -0.73 -16.72 -2.14
CA LYS A 57 0.37 -17.60 -1.70
C LYS A 57 0.87 -18.52 -2.82
N ILE A 58 -0.02 -18.93 -3.73
CA ILE A 58 0.32 -19.80 -4.87
C ILE A 58 0.60 -19.03 -6.17
N SER A 59 0.43 -17.70 -6.17
CA SER A 59 0.61 -16.89 -7.37
C SER A 59 2.06 -16.48 -7.60
N THR A 60 2.32 -15.91 -8.77
CA THR A 60 3.61 -15.31 -9.14
C THR A 60 3.94 -14.06 -8.33
N HIS A 61 3.00 -13.52 -7.55
CA HIS A 61 3.17 -12.33 -6.71
C HIS A 61 3.25 -12.66 -5.21
N SER A 62 3.43 -13.93 -4.84
CA SER A 62 3.59 -14.39 -3.45
C SER A 62 4.80 -13.81 -2.70
N SER A 63 5.71 -13.14 -3.40
CA SER A 63 6.87 -12.47 -2.82
C SER A 63 6.64 -10.99 -2.49
N VAL A 64 5.49 -10.42 -2.86
CA VAL A 64 5.18 -8.99 -2.64
C VAL A 64 3.99 -8.79 -1.71
N ASN A 65 4.07 -7.80 -0.83
CA ASN A 65 2.98 -7.50 0.11
C ASN A 65 1.69 -7.02 -0.60
N CYS A 66 0.52 -7.37 -0.06
CA CYS A 66 -0.79 -6.99 -0.62
C CYS A 66 -0.92 -5.47 -0.85
N ASN A 67 -0.40 -4.67 0.09
CA ASN A 67 -0.46 -3.21 0.03
C ASN A 67 0.31 -2.61 -1.15
N ILE A 68 1.28 -3.32 -1.76
CA ILE A 68 2.01 -2.82 -2.92
C ILE A 68 1.05 -2.57 -4.10
N CYS A 69 0.07 -3.46 -4.28
CA CYS A 69 -0.96 -3.38 -5.33
C CYS A 69 -2.24 -2.68 -4.86
N HIS A 70 -2.67 -2.90 -3.61
CA HIS A 70 -3.95 -2.39 -3.10
C HIS A 70 -3.90 -0.91 -2.64
N TYR A 71 -2.74 -0.26 -2.68
CA TYR A 71 -2.61 1.18 -2.41
C TYR A 71 -3.07 2.01 -3.60
N ARG A 72 -4.21 2.68 -3.48
CA ARG A 72 -4.94 3.25 -4.62
C ARG A 72 -4.16 4.33 -5.38
N ASN A 73 -3.46 5.22 -4.68
CA ASN A 73 -2.61 6.27 -5.24
C ASN A 73 -1.57 6.74 -4.20
N PRO A 74 -0.33 7.11 -4.59
CA PRO A 74 0.66 7.70 -3.66
C PRO A 74 0.12 8.91 -2.88
N SER A 75 -0.78 9.70 -3.50
CA SER A 75 -1.40 10.90 -2.93
C SER A 75 -2.57 10.62 -1.98
N GLU A 76 -3.26 9.48 -2.11
CA GLU A 76 -4.39 9.13 -1.21
C GLU A 76 -3.91 8.48 0.10
N GLY A 77 -2.62 8.20 0.21
CA GLY A 77 -2.02 7.88 1.48
C GLY A 77 -2.46 6.52 2.06
N LEU A 78 -1.89 6.22 3.21
CA LEU A 78 -2.23 5.08 4.06
C LEU A 78 -3.69 5.13 4.55
N PHE A 79 -4.29 6.33 4.52
CA PHE A 79 -5.66 6.61 4.93
C PHE A 79 -6.70 5.95 4.03
N SER A 80 -6.46 5.84 2.72
CA SER A 80 -7.40 5.20 1.77
C SER A 80 -7.60 3.70 2.04
N ILE A 81 -6.50 2.97 2.28
CA ILE A 81 -6.54 1.54 2.62
C ILE A 81 -7.17 1.36 4.02
N LYS A 82 -6.76 2.16 5.01
CA LYS A 82 -7.31 2.09 6.37
C LYS A 82 -8.79 2.41 6.43
N GLY A 83 -9.27 3.40 5.66
CA GLY A 83 -10.70 3.70 5.54
C GLY A 83 -11.48 2.54 4.92
N THR A 84 -10.93 1.91 3.88
CA THR A 84 -11.52 0.70 3.29
C THR A 84 -11.55 -0.46 4.29
N ALA A 85 -10.47 -0.70 5.02
CA ALA A 85 -10.39 -1.73 6.06
C ALA A 85 -11.39 -1.49 7.18
N LEU A 86 -11.49 -0.25 7.70
CA LEU A 86 -12.47 0.12 8.71
C LEU A 86 -13.91 -0.09 8.20
N SER A 87 -14.19 0.31 6.97
CA SER A 87 -15.51 0.10 6.36
C SER A 87 -15.88 -1.39 6.23
N ARG A 88 -14.89 -2.28 6.09
CA ARG A 88 -15.07 -3.73 6.04
C ARG A 88 -15.31 -4.31 7.43
N ILE A 89 -14.57 -3.86 8.44
CA ILE A 89 -14.80 -4.24 9.84
C ILE A 89 -16.22 -3.86 10.25
N ILE A 90 -16.65 -2.63 9.96
CA ILE A 90 -18.03 -2.20 10.24
C ILE A 90 -19.03 -3.10 9.50
N ALA A 91 -18.82 -3.33 8.20
CA ALA A 91 -19.71 -4.16 7.37
C ALA A 91 -19.83 -5.61 7.89
N HIS A 92 -18.74 -6.18 8.41
CA HIS A 92 -18.72 -7.49 9.05
C HIS A 92 -19.68 -7.54 10.25
N PHE A 93 -19.54 -6.59 11.18
CA PHE A 93 -20.37 -6.57 12.39
C PHE A 93 -21.84 -6.24 12.11
N VAL A 94 -22.12 -5.39 11.12
CA VAL A 94 -23.52 -5.09 10.72
C VAL A 94 -24.10 -6.11 9.74
N LYS A 95 -23.41 -7.23 9.50
CA LYS A 95 -23.80 -8.33 8.58
C LYS A 95 -24.18 -7.87 7.17
N LYS A 96 -23.60 -6.76 6.70
CA LYS A 96 -23.86 -6.23 5.35
C LYS A 96 -22.88 -6.85 4.37
N LYS A 97 -23.37 -7.73 3.50
CA LYS A 97 -22.58 -8.24 2.38
C LYS A 97 -22.15 -7.08 1.49
N LYS A 98 -20.85 -6.79 1.48
CA LYS A 98 -20.22 -5.96 0.45
C LYS A 98 -19.38 -6.87 -0.42
N ASN A 99 -19.58 -6.81 -1.73
CA ASN A 99 -18.62 -7.27 -2.73
C ASN A 99 -17.78 -6.05 -3.11
N PRO A 100 -16.64 -5.79 -2.44
CA PRO A 100 -15.85 -4.62 -2.76
C PRO A 100 -15.26 -4.80 -4.16
N LYS A 101 -15.69 -3.96 -5.10
CA LYS A 101 -14.93 -3.75 -6.34
C LYS A 101 -13.60 -3.13 -5.93
N VAL A 102 -12.54 -3.91 -5.95
CA VAL A 102 -11.19 -3.41 -5.71
C VAL A 102 -10.67 -2.85 -7.02
N TYR A 103 -10.43 -1.54 -7.04
CA TYR A 103 -9.71 -0.90 -8.13
C TYR A 103 -8.21 -0.95 -7.84
N ILE A 104 -7.45 -1.58 -8.73
CA ILE A 104 -5.98 -1.58 -8.71
C ILE A 104 -5.49 -0.63 -9.80
N SER A 105 -4.71 0.35 -9.39
CA SER A 105 -4.18 1.38 -10.28
C SER A 105 -3.04 0.84 -11.14
N LYS A 106 -3.01 1.16 -12.44
CA LYS A 106 -1.94 0.74 -13.37
C LYS A 106 -0.55 1.17 -12.90
N GLN A 107 -0.48 2.28 -12.17
CA GLN A 107 0.74 2.82 -11.58
C GLN A 107 1.38 1.83 -10.60
N ASN A 108 0.60 1.02 -9.88
CA ASN A 108 1.14 0.02 -8.95
C ASN A 108 1.85 -1.10 -9.71
N CYS A 109 1.30 -1.56 -10.82
CA CYS A 109 1.94 -2.53 -11.69
C CYS A 109 3.27 -1.98 -12.24
N LEU A 110 3.26 -0.72 -12.68
CA LEU A 110 4.42 -0.06 -13.29
C LEU A 110 5.57 0.26 -12.32
N LYS A 111 5.38 0.10 -11.00
CA LYS A 111 6.48 0.20 -10.02
C LYS A 111 7.52 -0.89 -10.25
N CYS A 112 7.08 -2.11 -10.57
CA CYS A 112 7.94 -3.26 -10.83
C CYS A 112 8.03 -3.59 -12.32
N HIS A 113 6.97 -3.34 -13.09
CA HIS A 113 6.91 -3.60 -14.54
C HIS A 113 7.16 -2.35 -15.38
N SER A 114 8.18 -1.56 -15.07
CA SER A 114 8.43 -0.29 -15.77
C SER A 114 8.88 -0.47 -17.23
N SER A 115 9.50 -1.62 -17.55
CA SER A 115 10.06 -1.94 -18.87
C SER A 115 9.00 -2.07 -19.97
N ILE A 116 7.75 -2.40 -19.64
CA ILE A 116 6.65 -2.59 -20.60
C ILE A 116 6.20 -1.28 -21.27
N ARG A 117 6.65 -0.12 -20.74
CA ARG A 117 6.43 1.19 -21.39
C ARG A 117 7.20 1.34 -22.68
N LYS A 118 8.22 0.50 -22.91
CA LYS A 118 8.95 0.45 -24.18
C LYS A 118 8.24 -0.53 -25.11
N PHE A 119 8.29 -0.29 -26.42
CA PHE A 119 7.78 -1.26 -27.40
C PHE A 119 8.59 -2.56 -27.28
N ILE A 120 7.94 -3.65 -26.88
CA ILE A 120 8.53 -4.99 -26.86
C ILE A 120 7.88 -5.78 -28.00
N LYS A 121 8.67 -6.27 -28.97
CA LYS A 121 8.20 -7.28 -29.93
C LYS A 121 7.92 -8.56 -29.15
N ALA A 122 6.67 -9.02 -29.10
CA ALA A 122 6.26 -10.13 -28.25
C ALA A 122 6.79 -11.51 -28.73
N SER A 123 7.21 -11.60 -30.00
CA SER A 123 7.81 -12.81 -30.56
C SER A 123 8.63 -12.43 -31.80
N ARG A 124 9.80 -13.07 -31.99
CA ARG A 124 10.56 -13.00 -33.26
C ARG A 124 9.88 -13.80 -34.37
N GLU A 125 9.04 -14.77 -34.02
CA GLU A 125 8.44 -15.76 -34.90
C GLU A 125 7.12 -15.29 -35.52
N PHE A 126 6.26 -14.62 -34.72
CA PHE A 126 4.85 -14.41 -35.11
C PHE A 126 4.49 -12.97 -35.49
N HIS A 127 5.41 -12.01 -35.48
CA HIS A 127 5.13 -10.59 -35.79
C HIS A 127 3.93 -9.96 -35.02
N ILE A 128 3.41 -10.61 -33.98
CA ILE A 128 2.34 -10.06 -33.14
C ILE A 128 3.01 -9.06 -32.20
N VAL A 129 2.85 -7.77 -32.52
CA VAL A 129 3.14 -6.71 -31.57
C VAL A 129 1.94 -6.66 -30.62
N ASN A 130 2.14 -6.97 -29.35
CA ASN A 130 1.23 -6.53 -28.29
C ASN A 130 1.84 -5.28 -27.67
N PRO A 131 1.60 -4.07 -28.21
CA PRO A 131 2.21 -2.88 -27.69
C PRO A 131 1.40 -2.45 -26.48
N HIS A 132 1.83 -2.88 -25.30
CA HIS A 132 1.41 -2.29 -24.04
C HIS A 132 1.35 -0.74 -24.12
N PRO A 133 2.27 -0.02 -24.79
CA PRO A 133 2.14 1.42 -24.99
C PRO A 133 0.82 1.86 -25.65
N ALA A 134 0.36 1.16 -26.70
CA ALA A 134 -0.87 1.51 -27.40
C ALA A 134 -2.10 1.27 -26.52
N HIS A 135 -2.18 0.12 -25.84
CA HIS A 135 -3.28 -0.20 -24.94
C HIS A 135 -3.33 0.74 -23.72
N LEU A 136 -2.17 1.09 -23.17
CA LEU A 136 -2.05 2.03 -22.07
C LEU A 136 -2.46 3.46 -22.47
N ALA A 137 -2.15 3.88 -23.71
CA ALA A 137 -2.58 5.16 -24.29
C ALA A 137 -4.09 5.19 -24.56
N ALA A 138 -4.66 4.07 -25.01
CA ALA A 138 -6.10 3.89 -25.18
C ALA A 138 -6.88 3.75 -23.85
N GLY A 139 -6.20 3.84 -22.70
CA GLY A 139 -6.83 3.82 -21.38
C GLY A 139 -7.08 2.45 -20.78
N PHE A 140 -6.61 1.35 -21.39
CA PHE A 140 -6.76 0.02 -20.81
C PHE A 140 -5.87 -0.13 -19.57
N ALA A 141 -6.46 -0.68 -18.50
CA ALA A 141 -5.73 -1.13 -17.32
C ALA A 141 -5.11 -2.51 -17.55
N CYS A 142 -4.04 -2.82 -16.82
CA CYS A 142 -3.34 -4.12 -16.89
C CYS A 142 -4.30 -5.30 -16.64
N MET A 143 -5.22 -5.13 -15.68
CA MET A 143 -6.22 -6.13 -15.29
C MET A 143 -7.27 -6.44 -16.37
N HIS A 144 -7.39 -5.63 -17.43
CA HIS A 144 -8.31 -5.94 -18.52
C HIS A 144 -7.89 -7.24 -19.25
N CYS A 145 -6.59 -7.51 -19.31
CA CYS A 145 -6.05 -8.76 -19.86
C CYS A 145 -5.53 -9.69 -18.75
N HIS A 146 -4.86 -9.15 -17.74
CA HIS A 146 -4.29 -9.93 -16.63
C HIS A 146 -5.29 -10.11 -15.48
N LYS A 147 -6.33 -10.92 -15.69
CA LYS A 147 -7.44 -11.06 -14.72
C LYS A 147 -7.11 -11.89 -13.48
N ASN A 148 -6.12 -12.78 -13.55
CA ASN A 148 -5.75 -13.74 -12.48
C ASN A 148 -4.27 -13.56 -12.07
N LEU A 149 -3.94 -12.42 -11.49
CA LEU A 149 -2.57 -12.11 -11.04
C LEU A 149 -2.20 -12.75 -9.69
N VAL A 150 -3.21 -12.92 -8.85
CA VAL A 150 -3.20 -13.36 -7.44
C VAL A 150 -4.50 -14.06 -7.14
#